data_AF-A0A135VJZ2-F1
#
_entry.id   AF-A0A135VJZ2-F1
#
_cell.length_a   1.000
_cell.length_b   1.000
_cell.length_c   1.000
_cell.angle_alpha   90.00
_cell.angle_beta   90.00
_cell.angle_gamma   90.00
#
_symmetry.space_group_name_H-M   'P 1'
#
loop_
_entity.id
_entity.type
_entity.pdbx_description
1 polymer ?
#
loop_
_entity_poly.entity_id
_entity_poly.type
_entity_poly.pdbx_seq_one_letter_code
_entity_poly.pdbx_strand_id
1 'polypeptide(L)'
;MTEESPEEEYVNKKGGFNLRVIYDRIIGKLSDPSFHKTAIWSTGSIILALVVAAVVMVMTGYNVGLAFLTLLWGAITQFDRVLFFGTPLIFTGLSVALAFKCGLFNIGPEGQLYMGAMAAAIVGYMFSLPIVIHQLTALLFGAFAGFLYGLLPGILKAYRGTHEVVTTMMMSYSALLFTAWLVAYPLKDTTQTLDRTPEILATAELPKLLGPFLNLSLIIAILAVIGVDYLINRTVLGYEMRAVGQNPTAAETAGVNPKKNIALALGIAGALAGLGGSGEILGYHHLFQDNWSTGLGWDGITVAVLGNNNPWGVLAGAIFFGALRAGGIQMQRIAGVPLEMVRVIQGLIVLFVAAPRAIDWLSKRGVDYAIWLKRDRVPALVHLCTSGIAGASAIICLTVFGSFSTMMEAGVVGSGGSVTLLLFLTSLISIYALIELLMRKPRGLILLVFAAIEWLLISAMGYVARSMVIVGQSLVFGVVMLLMVVLVVKVFPETPVDSGGDN
;
A
#
# COMPACT_ATOMS: atom_id res chain seq x y z
N MET A 1 14.28 22.55 50.69
CA MET A 1 14.54 23.97 50.46
C MET A 1 15.80 24.10 49.63
N THR A 2 15.60 24.19 48.32
CA THR A 2 16.39 25.01 47.39
C THR A 2 15.42 25.27 46.25
N GLU A 3 14.75 26.42 46.34
CA GLU A 3 13.91 26.98 45.29
C GLU A 3 14.80 27.31 44.10
N GLU A 4 14.63 26.62 42.98
CA GLU A 4 15.11 27.12 41.69
C GLU A 4 14.03 28.04 41.13
N SER A 5 14.43 29.29 40.86
CA SER A 5 13.59 30.42 40.51
C SER A 5 12.92 30.26 39.12
N PRO A 6 11.71 30.81 38.89
CA PRO A 6 10.95 30.66 37.64
C PRO A 6 11.50 31.42 36.42
N GLU A 7 12.75 31.90 36.44
CA GLU A 7 13.29 32.80 35.41
C GLU A 7 14.07 32.09 34.29
N GLU A 8 14.46 30.81 34.44
CA GLU A 8 15.18 30.10 33.36
C GLU A 8 14.27 29.54 32.25
N GLU A 9 12.95 29.48 32.47
CA GLU A 9 12.01 28.93 31.48
C GLU A 9 11.60 29.92 30.37
N TYR A 10 12.01 31.20 30.46
CA TYR A 10 11.53 32.25 29.56
C TYR A 10 12.52 32.76 28.49
N VAL A 11 13.78 32.29 28.46
CA VAL A 11 14.79 32.86 27.53
C VAL A 11 14.88 32.13 26.17
N ASN A 12 14.28 30.95 25.98
CA ASN A 12 14.43 30.20 24.72
C ASN A 12 13.37 30.51 23.64
N LYS A 13 12.85 31.74 23.61
CA LYS A 13 12.05 32.30 22.51
C LYS A 13 12.90 33.21 21.62
N LYS A 14 13.83 32.63 20.86
CA LYS A 14 14.29 33.22 19.58
C LYS A 14 14.46 32.11 18.55
N GLY A 15 13.55 32.09 17.58
CA GLY A 15 13.52 31.16 16.45
C GLY A 15 14.68 31.38 15.48
N GLY A 16 15.86 30.92 15.86
CA GLY A 16 16.97 30.66 14.95
C GLY A 16 16.92 29.22 14.46
N PHE A 17 17.05 29.01 13.15
CA PHE A 17 17.12 27.71 12.49
C PHE A 17 18.42 26.98 12.90
N ASN A 18 18.42 26.37 14.09
CA ASN A 18 19.66 25.93 14.73
C ASN A 18 19.99 24.49 14.31
N LEU A 19 20.87 24.32 13.31
CA LEU A 19 21.30 23.02 12.77
C LEU A 19 21.81 22.06 13.87
N ARG A 20 22.39 22.59 14.95
CA ARG A 20 22.87 21.78 16.09
C ARG A 20 21.73 21.04 16.81
N VAL A 21 20.57 21.67 17.00
CA VAL A 21 19.42 21.02 17.66
C VAL A 21 18.85 19.89 16.80
N ILE A 22 18.91 20.02 15.48
CA ILE A 22 18.54 18.95 14.54
C ILE A 22 19.58 17.83 14.59
N TYR A 23 20.87 18.18 14.57
CA TYR A 23 21.99 17.25 14.66
C TYR A 23 21.92 16.42 15.96
N ASP A 24 21.78 17.07 17.11
CA ASP A 24 21.70 16.41 18.42
C ASP A 24 20.44 15.54 18.54
N ARG A 25 19.33 15.94 17.91
CA ARG A 25 18.09 15.15 17.89
C ARG A 25 18.16 13.95 16.94
N ILE A 26 18.87 14.07 15.82
CA ILE A 26 19.14 12.95 14.91
C ILE A 26 20.05 11.95 15.61
N ILE A 27 21.12 12.42 16.27
CA ILE A 27 22.01 11.56 17.06
C ILE A 27 21.25 10.93 18.23
N GLY A 28 20.43 11.70 18.94
CA GLY A 28 19.59 11.19 20.03
C GLY A 28 18.64 10.07 19.57
N LYS A 29 18.00 10.23 18.41
CA LYS A 29 17.18 9.18 17.80
C LYS A 29 17.99 7.99 17.30
N LEU A 30 19.17 8.23 16.73
CA LEU A 30 20.08 7.17 16.29
C LEU A 30 20.63 6.39 17.49
N SER A 31 20.78 7.01 18.67
CA SER A 31 21.25 6.37 19.90
C SER A 31 20.17 5.64 20.69
N ASP A 32 18.89 5.74 20.29
CA ASP A 32 17.78 5.10 21.00
C ASP A 32 17.84 3.56 20.83
N PRO A 33 17.88 2.77 21.92
CA PRO A 33 17.90 1.31 21.86
C PRO A 33 16.70 0.71 21.12
N SER A 34 15.54 1.39 21.16
CA SER A 34 14.34 0.95 20.45
C SER A 34 14.47 1.09 18.93
N PHE A 35 15.13 2.16 18.47
CA PHE A 35 15.42 2.40 17.06
C PHE A 35 16.39 1.35 16.50
N HIS A 36 17.46 1.02 17.23
CA HIS A 36 18.39 -0.03 16.84
C HIS A 36 17.68 -1.38 16.67
N LYS A 37 16.81 -1.75 17.60
CA LYS A 37 16.04 -2.99 17.51
C LYS A 37 15.20 -3.01 16.24
N THR A 38 14.43 -1.95 15.96
CA THR A 38 13.62 -1.87 14.72
C THR A 38 14.47 -1.90 13.45
N ALA A 39 15.58 -1.16 13.42
CA ALA A 39 16.49 -1.14 12.27
C ALA A 39 17.10 -2.52 12.01
N ILE A 40 17.55 -3.23 13.05
CA ILE A 40 18.09 -4.59 12.96
C ILE A 40 17.04 -5.55 12.37
N TRP A 41 15.79 -5.46 12.82
CA TRP A 41 14.71 -6.29 12.26
C TRP A 41 14.47 -5.98 10.78
N SER A 42 14.35 -4.70 10.41
CA SER A 42 14.13 -4.32 9.00
C SER A 42 15.30 -4.73 8.10
N THR A 43 16.54 -4.53 8.54
CA THR A 43 17.73 -4.97 7.78
C THR A 43 17.80 -6.48 7.68
N GLY A 44 17.52 -7.21 8.77
CA GLY A 44 17.44 -8.67 8.77
C GLY A 44 16.39 -9.20 7.79
N SER A 45 15.21 -8.59 7.75
CA SER A 45 14.14 -8.94 6.79
C SER A 45 14.56 -8.70 5.34
N ILE A 46 15.27 -7.61 5.04
CA ILE A 46 15.78 -7.33 3.70
C ILE A 46 16.85 -8.36 3.29
N ILE A 47 17.78 -8.68 4.18
CA ILE A 47 18.82 -9.69 3.91
C ILE A 47 18.17 -11.05 3.65
N LEU A 48 17.21 -11.46 4.48
CA LEU A 48 16.48 -12.71 4.28
C LEU A 48 15.72 -12.73 2.96
N ALA A 49 15.09 -11.61 2.58
CA ALA A 49 14.42 -11.47 1.27
C ALA A 49 15.40 -11.69 0.11
N LEU A 50 16.58 -11.07 0.18
CA LEU A 50 17.61 -11.21 -0.84
C LEU A 50 18.16 -12.64 -0.90
N VAL A 51 18.34 -13.30 0.25
CA VAL A 51 18.77 -14.71 0.29
C VAL A 51 17.72 -15.62 -0.36
N VAL A 52 16.44 -15.44 -0.04
CA VAL A 52 15.37 -16.24 -0.66
C VAL A 52 15.28 -15.95 -2.17
N ALA A 53 15.40 -14.68 -2.58
CA ALA A 53 15.45 -14.31 -3.99
C ALA A 53 16.67 -14.93 -4.70
N ALA A 54 17.82 -15.03 -4.03
CA ALA A 54 19.00 -15.71 -4.54
C ALA A 54 18.71 -17.19 -4.82
N VAL A 55 18.08 -17.88 -3.88
CA VAL A 55 17.69 -19.29 -4.04
C VAL A 55 16.76 -19.46 -5.24
N VAL A 56 15.74 -18.61 -5.37
CA VAL A 56 14.81 -18.64 -6.51
C VAL A 56 15.57 -18.42 -7.82
N MET A 57 16.50 -17.45 -7.87
CA MET A 57 17.31 -17.19 -9.06
C MET A 57 18.17 -18.39 -9.47
N VAL A 58 18.80 -19.08 -8.52
CA VAL A 58 19.54 -20.34 -8.79
C VAL A 58 18.60 -21.40 -9.36
N MET A 59 17.42 -21.59 -8.77
CA MET A 59 16.44 -22.58 -9.25
C MET A 59 15.94 -22.27 -10.66
N THR A 60 15.87 -20.99 -11.05
CA THR A 60 15.51 -20.57 -12.41
C THR A 60 16.67 -20.59 -13.41
N GLY A 61 17.90 -20.88 -12.97
CA GLY A 61 19.08 -20.93 -13.83
C GLY A 61 19.75 -19.59 -14.10
N TYR A 62 19.46 -18.53 -13.32
CA TYR A 62 20.13 -17.24 -13.43
C TYR A 62 21.39 -17.17 -12.57
N ASN A 63 22.40 -16.44 -13.04
CA ASN A 63 23.61 -16.17 -12.26
C ASN A 63 23.34 -15.11 -11.19
N VAL A 64 23.20 -15.54 -9.93
CA VAL A 64 22.90 -14.66 -8.78
C VAL A 64 23.96 -13.57 -8.57
N GLY A 65 25.25 -13.92 -8.69
CA GLY A 65 26.33 -12.97 -8.47
C GLY A 65 26.28 -11.82 -9.48
N LEU A 66 26.10 -12.16 -10.76
CA LEU A 66 25.92 -11.17 -11.82
C LEU A 66 24.63 -10.37 -11.62
N ALA A 67 23.54 -11.03 -11.24
CA ALA A 67 22.24 -10.40 -11.02
C ALA A 67 22.32 -9.32 -9.92
N PHE A 68 22.85 -9.65 -8.74
CA PHE A 68 22.96 -8.66 -7.66
C PHE A 68 24.02 -7.60 -7.92
N LEU A 69 25.14 -7.94 -8.57
CA LEU A 69 26.15 -6.94 -8.93
C LEU A 69 25.57 -5.91 -9.91
N THR A 70 24.85 -6.37 -10.94
CA THR A 70 24.20 -5.48 -11.92
C THR A 70 23.04 -4.70 -11.32
N LEU A 71 22.31 -5.27 -10.36
CA LEU A 71 21.30 -4.57 -9.56
C LEU A 71 21.91 -3.40 -8.77
N LEU A 72 22.96 -3.66 -7.99
CA LEU A 72 23.67 -2.64 -7.21
C LEU A 72 24.34 -1.61 -8.11
N TRP A 73 24.98 -2.05 -9.19
CA TRP A 73 25.61 -1.17 -10.16
C TRP A 73 24.60 -0.23 -10.81
N GLY A 74 23.43 -0.74 -11.20
CA GLY A 74 22.37 0.09 -11.76
C GLY A 74 21.83 1.11 -10.76
N ALA A 75 21.66 0.72 -9.49
CA ALA A 75 21.24 1.62 -8.43
C ALA A 75 22.24 2.78 -8.19
N ILE A 76 23.54 2.52 -8.28
CA ILE A 76 24.59 3.53 -8.08
C ILE A 76 24.75 4.41 -9.33
N THR A 77 24.79 3.82 -10.52
CA THR A 77 25.08 4.54 -11.77
C THR A 77 23.90 5.32 -12.32
N GLN A 78 22.66 4.90 -12.04
CA GLN A 78 21.44 5.55 -12.53
C GLN A 78 20.69 6.27 -11.40
N PHE A 79 21.42 7.08 -10.63
CA PHE A 79 20.86 7.73 -9.43
C PHE A 79 19.70 8.70 -9.75
N ASP A 80 19.71 9.34 -10.91
CA ASP A 80 18.59 10.13 -11.43
C ASP A 80 17.31 9.28 -11.60
N ARG A 81 17.44 8.06 -12.13
CA ARG A 81 16.33 7.09 -12.25
C ARG A 81 15.87 6.55 -10.90
N VAL A 82 16.79 6.35 -9.95
CA VAL A 82 16.44 5.93 -8.58
C VAL A 82 15.49 6.94 -7.96
N LEU A 83 15.85 8.23 -8.03
CA LEU A 83 15.03 9.31 -7.49
C LEU A 83 13.74 9.50 -8.28
N PHE A 84 13.77 9.36 -9.60
CA PHE A 84 12.59 9.39 -10.46
C PHE A 84 11.57 8.32 -10.03
N PHE A 85 11.96 7.03 -10.01
CA PHE A 85 11.05 5.95 -9.59
C PHE A 85 10.62 6.03 -8.12
N GLY A 86 11.47 6.61 -7.26
CA GLY A 86 11.15 6.81 -5.84
C GLY A 86 10.14 7.94 -5.62
N THR A 87 10.13 8.97 -6.44
CA THR A 87 9.31 10.18 -6.23
C THR A 87 7.80 9.90 -6.10
N PRO A 88 7.12 9.20 -7.03
CA PRO A 88 5.71 8.87 -6.87
C PRO A 88 5.45 7.97 -5.65
N LEU A 89 6.41 7.09 -5.31
CA LEU A 89 6.33 6.22 -4.14
C LEU A 89 6.44 6.98 -2.81
N ILE A 90 7.14 8.13 -2.77
CA ILE A 90 7.14 9.03 -1.61
C ILE A 90 5.71 9.53 -1.39
N PHE A 91 5.06 10.06 -2.43
CA PHE A 91 3.70 10.59 -2.32
C PHE A 91 2.66 9.53 -1.93
N THR A 92 2.66 8.38 -2.60
CA THR A 92 1.71 7.30 -2.31
C THR A 92 2.01 6.64 -0.96
N GLY A 93 3.28 6.51 -0.58
CA GLY A 93 3.67 6.06 0.75
C GLY A 93 3.27 7.02 1.87
N LEU A 94 3.39 8.35 1.66
CA LEU A 94 2.94 9.36 2.62
C LEU A 94 1.42 9.36 2.76
N SER A 95 0.69 9.18 1.65
CA SER A 95 -0.76 9.01 1.63
C SER A 95 -1.20 7.88 2.56
N VAL A 96 -0.58 6.71 2.42
CA VAL A 96 -0.88 5.53 3.25
C VAL A 96 -0.44 5.74 4.71
N ALA A 97 0.78 6.24 4.93
CA ALA A 97 1.32 6.45 6.27
C ALA A 97 0.49 7.46 7.09
N LEU A 98 -0.02 8.51 6.46
CA LEU A 98 -0.91 9.50 7.07
C LEU A 98 -2.26 8.88 7.45
N ALA A 99 -2.90 8.13 6.54
CA ALA A 99 -4.15 7.45 6.82
C ALA A 99 -4.02 6.48 8.02
N PHE A 100 -2.89 5.77 8.10
CA PHE A 100 -2.60 4.89 9.23
C PHE A 100 -2.51 5.61 10.58
N LYS A 101 -2.10 6.88 10.63
CA LYS A 101 -2.11 7.65 11.89
C LYS A 101 -3.52 7.84 12.45
N CYS A 102 -4.53 7.88 11.57
CA CYS A 102 -5.94 7.93 11.94
C CYS A 102 -6.58 6.54 12.09
N GLY A 103 -5.79 5.46 12.11
CA GLY A 103 -6.27 4.08 12.26
C GLY A 103 -6.84 3.45 10.99
N LEU A 104 -6.78 4.16 9.86
CA LEU A 104 -7.38 3.77 8.58
C LEU A 104 -6.36 3.03 7.70
N PHE A 105 -6.82 1.97 7.04
CA PHE A 105 -6.03 1.23 6.04
C PHE A 105 -6.44 1.69 4.64
N ASN A 106 -5.70 2.62 4.04
CA ASN A 106 -6.02 3.19 2.73
C ASN A 106 -5.40 2.35 1.59
N ILE A 107 -6.22 1.64 0.81
CA ILE A 107 -5.80 0.96 -0.45
C ILE A 107 -6.16 1.81 -1.70
N GLY A 108 -6.76 2.97 -1.46
CA GLY A 108 -7.17 3.95 -2.47
C GLY A 108 -6.10 4.82 -3.15
N PRO A 109 -4.80 4.84 -2.75
CA PRO A 109 -3.85 5.74 -3.37
C PRO A 109 -3.74 5.59 -4.89
N GLU A 110 -3.91 4.38 -5.44
CA GLU A 110 -3.88 4.18 -6.90
C GLU A 110 -4.95 5.02 -7.60
N GLY A 111 -6.22 4.91 -7.19
CA GLY A 111 -7.28 5.73 -7.80
C GLY A 111 -7.11 7.22 -7.57
N GLN A 112 -6.66 7.62 -6.37
CA GLN A 112 -6.41 9.01 -6.03
C GLN A 112 -5.28 9.60 -6.91
N LEU A 113 -4.27 8.80 -7.21
CA LEU A 113 -3.17 9.13 -8.12
C LEU A 113 -3.66 9.27 -9.57
N TYR A 114 -4.51 8.37 -10.06
CA TYR A 114 -5.12 8.48 -11.40
C TYR A 114 -6.00 9.73 -11.54
N MET A 115 -6.83 10.03 -10.54
CA MET A 115 -7.71 11.20 -10.56
C MET A 115 -6.91 12.51 -10.50
N GLY A 116 -5.83 12.56 -9.72
CA GLY A 116 -4.92 13.70 -9.68
C GLY A 116 -4.17 13.90 -11.00
N ALA A 117 -3.63 12.83 -11.56
CA ALA A 117 -2.98 12.81 -12.87
C ALA A 117 -3.90 13.32 -13.99
N MET A 118 -5.15 12.85 -14.01
CA MET A 118 -6.16 13.29 -14.97
C MET A 118 -6.46 14.78 -14.83
N ALA A 119 -6.68 15.28 -13.62
CA ALA A 119 -6.96 16.70 -13.39
C ALA A 119 -5.77 17.58 -13.79
N ALA A 120 -4.53 17.15 -13.50
CA ALA A 120 -3.33 17.85 -13.94
C ALA A 120 -3.18 17.87 -15.46
N ALA A 121 -3.51 16.76 -16.15
CA ALA A 121 -3.53 16.70 -17.61
C ALA A 121 -4.54 17.70 -18.19
N ILE A 122 -5.80 17.65 -17.72
CA ILE A 122 -6.88 18.55 -18.15
C ILE A 122 -6.46 20.00 -18.01
N VAL A 123 -5.94 20.39 -16.84
CA VAL A 123 -5.46 21.77 -16.64
C VAL A 123 -4.30 22.09 -17.57
N GLY A 124 -3.34 21.17 -17.68
CA GLY A 124 -2.10 21.33 -18.44
C GLY A 124 -2.29 21.53 -19.94
N TYR A 125 -3.31 20.93 -20.57
CA TYR A 125 -3.57 21.11 -22.01
C TYR A 125 -4.70 22.12 -22.31
N MET A 126 -5.69 22.30 -21.43
CA MET A 126 -6.84 23.17 -21.72
C MET A 126 -6.60 24.66 -21.43
N PHE A 127 -5.74 24.99 -20.47
CA PHE A 127 -5.54 26.38 -20.04
C PHE A 127 -4.18 26.90 -20.47
N SER A 128 -4.12 28.12 -21.02
CA SER A 128 -2.87 28.80 -21.33
C SER A 128 -2.50 29.79 -20.22
N LEU A 129 -1.67 29.33 -19.29
CA LEU A 129 -1.16 30.16 -18.18
C LEU A 129 0.35 30.37 -18.29
N PRO A 130 0.92 31.43 -17.67
CA PRO A 130 2.36 31.62 -17.58
C PRO A 130 3.06 30.47 -16.84
N ILE A 131 4.29 30.13 -17.22
CA ILE A 131 5.06 28.94 -16.76
C ILE A 131 4.85 28.59 -15.28
N VAL A 132 5.10 29.52 -14.37
CA VAL A 132 5.06 29.23 -12.92
C VAL A 132 3.63 29.05 -12.43
N ILE A 133 2.71 29.88 -12.92
CA ILE A 133 1.30 29.85 -12.52
C ILE A 133 0.65 28.58 -13.07
N HIS A 134 0.99 28.18 -14.29
CA HIS A 134 0.44 27.00 -14.91
C HIS A 134 0.83 25.73 -14.15
N GLN A 135 2.12 25.55 -13.87
CA GLN A 135 2.64 24.42 -13.10
C GLN A 135 1.98 24.31 -11.72
N LEU A 136 1.92 25.43 -10.98
CA LEU A 136 1.31 25.46 -9.65
C LEU A 136 -0.19 25.17 -9.72
N THR A 137 -0.90 25.73 -10.69
CA THR A 137 -2.34 25.51 -10.84
C THR A 137 -2.63 24.06 -11.17
N ALA A 138 -1.90 23.45 -12.11
CA ALA A 138 -2.08 22.05 -12.47
C ALA A 138 -1.80 21.11 -11.28
N LEU A 139 -0.73 21.35 -10.51
CA LEU A 139 -0.42 20.61 -9.29
C LEU A 139 -1.50 20.75 -8.22
N LEU A 140 -1.99 21.97 -7.97
CA LEU A 140 -3.04 22.23 -6.99
C LEU A 140 -4.37 21.58 -7.37
N PHE A 141 -4.74 21.63 -8.65
CA PHE A 141 -5.94 20.95 -9.14
C PHE A 141 -5.83 19.43 -9.05
N GLY A 142 -4.67 18.86 -9.33
CA GLY A 142 -4.44 17.43 -9.15
C GLY A 142 -4.44 16.99 -7.68
N ALA A 143 -3.85 17.79 -6.79
CA ALA A 143 -3.97 17.60 -5.34
C ALA A 143 -5.44 17.69 -4.88
N PHE A 144 -6.19 18.66 -5.40
CA PHE A 144 -7.59 18.88 -5.05
C PHE A 144 -8.50 17.75 -5.57
N ALA A 145 -8.28 17.29 -6.80
CA ALA A 145 -9.00 16.14 -7.35
C ALA A 145 -8.73 14.87 -6.53
N GLY A 146 -7.46 14.61 -6.19
CA GLY A 146 -7.09 13.53 -5.29
C GLY A 146 -7.75 13.69 -3.90
N PHE A 147 -7.79 14.91 -3.36
CA PHE A 147 -8.44 15.21 -2.08
C PHE A 147 -9.93 14.88 -2.10
N LEU A 148 -10.66 15.38 -3.09
CA LEU A 148 -12.09 15.13 -3.24
C LEU A 148 -12.37 13.63 -3.42
N TYR A 149 -11.55 12.96 -4.23
CA TYR A 149 -11.72 11.54 -4.49
C TYR A 149 -11.43 10.67 -3.25
N GLY A 150 -10.41 11.04 -2.46
CA GLY A 150 -10.11 10.39 -1.18
C GLY A 150 -11.10 10.73 -0.07
N LEU A 151 -11.71 11.91 -0.11
CA LEU A 151 -12.72 12.35 0.84
C LEU A 151 -13.99 11.49 0.73
N LEU A 152 -14.36 11.02 -0.46
CA LEU A 152 -15.54 10.17 -0.69
C LEU A 152 -15.57 8.90 0.19
N PRO A 153 -14.57 7.98 0.12
CA PRO A 153 -14.55 6.83 1.01
C PRO A 153 -14.37 7.24 2.49
N GLY A 154 -13.73 8.38 2.75
CA GLY A 154 -13.61 8.94 4.11
C GLY A 154 -14.96 9.32 4.71
N ILE A 155 -15.83 9.98 3.96
CA ILE A 155 -17.19 10.32 4.37
C ILE A 155 -18.02 9.03 4.55
N LEU A 156 -17.93 8.09 3.61
CA LEU A 156 -18.65 6.81 3.73
C LEU A 156 -18.25 6.06 5.00
N LYS A 157 -16.95 5.98 5.31
CA LYS A 157 -16.46 5.39 6.56
C LYS A 157 -16.97 6.16 7.78
N ALA A 158 -16.84 7.48 7.78
CA ALA A 158 -17.15 8.34 8.92
C ALA A 158 -18.65 8.33 9.29
N TYR A 159 -19.55 8.32 8.29
CA TYR A 159 -20.98 8.46 8.52
C TYR A 159 -21.76 7.16 8.39
N ARG A 160 -21.32 6.23 7.53
CA ARG A 160 -22.02 4.96 7.28
C ARG A 160 -21.29 3.74 7.85
N GLY A 161 -20.11 3.92 8.46
CA GLY A 161 -19.34 2.82 9.03
C GLY A 161 -18.82 1.82 7.99
N THR A 162 -18.88 2.14 6.70
CA THR A 162 -18.45 1.25 5.62
C THR A 162 -16.98 0.91 5.76
N HIS A 163 -16.59 -0.32 5.40
CA HIS A 163 -15.19 -0.69 5.50
C HIS A 163 -14.33 0.13 4.52
N GLU A 164 -13.33 0.84 5.05
CA GLU A 164 -12.44 1.71 4.29
C GLU A 164 -11.59 0.95 3.27
N VAL A 165 -11.16 -0.27 3.57
CA VAL A 165 -10.40 -1.08 2.61
C VAL A 165 -11.21 -1.42 1.37
N VAL A 166 -12.43 -1.94 1.54
CA VAL A 166 -13.29 -2.32 0.41
C VAL A 166 -13.65 -1.08 -0.40
N THR A 167 -14.08 -0.01 0.25
CA THR A 167 -14.50 1.22 -0.43
C THR A 167 -13.34 1.88 -1.17
N THR A 168 -12.16 1.99 -0.56
CA THR A 168 -10.99 2.58 -1.21
C THR A 168 -10.45 1.70 -2.35
N MET A 169 -10.46 0.37 -2.21
CA MET A 169 -10.09 -0.56 -3.28
C MET A 169 -11.03 -0.48 -4.47
N MET A 170 -12.36 -0.51 -4.24
CA MET A 170 -13.36 -0.36 -5.30
C MET A 170 -13.23 1.00 -5.99
N MET A 171 -13.07 2.08 -5.22
CA MET A 171 -12.85 3.42 -5.77
C MET A 171 -11.57 3.51 -6.62
N SER A 172 -10.51 2.76 -6.30
CA SER A 172 -9.33 2.67 -7.16
C SER A 172 -9.66 2.11 -8.54
N TYR A 173 -10.33 0.96 -8.62
CA TYR A 173 -10.72 0.37 -9.91
C TYR A 173 -11.70 1.26 -10.67
N SER A 174 -12.66 1.88 -9.97
CA SER A 174 -13.56 2.85 -10.58
C SER A 174 -12.83 4.04 -11.18
N ALA A 175 -11.78 4.55 -10.52
CA ALA A 175 -10.96 5.64 -11.05
C ALA A 175 -10.20 5.22 -12.31
N LEU A 176 -9.57 4.05 -12.31
CA LEU A 176 -8.89 3.51 -13.49
C LEU A 176 -9.84 3.45 -14.69
N LEU A 177 -10.98 2.78 -14.54
CA LEU A 177 -11.97 2.63 -15.61
C LEU A 177 -12.58 3.96 -16.04
N PHE A 178 -12.83 4.87 -15.09
CA PHE A 178 -13.38 6.18 -15.38
C PHE A 178 -12.39 7.04 -16.18
N THR A 179 -11.12 7.07 -15.76
CA THR A 179 -10.07 7.82 -16.49
C THR A 179 -9.77 7.21 -17.86
N ALA A 180 -9.81 5.87 -17.99
CA ALA A 180 -9.72 5.20 -19.29
C ALA A 180 -10.88 5.60 -20.21
N TRP A 181 -12.12 5.61 -19.70
CA TRP A 181 -13.28 6.10 -20.44
C TRP A 181 -13.14 7.58 -20.86
N LEU A 182 -12.66 8.45 -19.97
CA LEU A 182 -12.43 9.86 -20.29
C LEU A 182 -11.48 10.05 -21.47
N VAL A 183 -10.41 9.27 -21.50
CA VAL A 183 -9.36 9.35 -22.53
C VAL A 183 -9.75 8.65 -23.83
N ALA A 184 -10.63 7.64 -23.78
CA ALA A 184 -11.16 6.98 -24.97
C ALA A 184 -12.25 7.81 -25.67
N TYR A 185 -12.98 8.65 -24.93
CA TYR A 185 -14.13 9.41 -25.46
C TYR A 185 -13.96 10.94 -25.31
N PRO A 186 -14.37 11.60 -24.21
CA PRO A 186 -14.50 13.06 -24.17
C PRO A 186 -13.17 13.83 -24.26
N LEU A 187 -12.07 13.25 -23.81
CA LEU A 187 -10.75 13.90 -23.75
C LEU A 187 -9.74 13.30 -24.74
N LYS A 188 -10.22 12.50 -25.70
CA LYS A 188 -9.37 11.83 -26.68
C LYS A 188 -8.71 12.84 -27.62
N ASP A 189 -7.41 12.67 -27.83
CA ASP A 189 -6.69 13.31 -28.92
C ASP A 189 -7.10 12.68 -30.26
N THR A 190 -7.86 13.44 -31.06
CA THR A 190 -8.36 12.98 -32.37
C THR A 190 -7.27 12.86 -33.42
N THR A 191 -6.06 13.37 -33.16
CA THR A 191 -4.94 13.29 -34.12
C THR A 191 -4.21 11.95 -34.07
N GLN A 192 -4.50 11.12 -33.07
CA GLN A 192 -3.76 9.90 -32.77
C GLN A 192 -4.70 8.70 -32.66
N THR A 193 -4.20 7.53 -33.03
CA THR A 193 -4.98 6.29 -32.99
C THR A 193 -5.13 5.74 -31.57
N LEU A 194 -4.16 6.02 -30.70
CA LEU A 194 -4.13 5.56 -29.31
C LEU A 194 -5.06 6.41 -28.43
N ASP A 195 -5.69 5.78 -27.45
CA ASP A 195 -6.50 6.46 -26.44
C ASP A 195 -5.57 7.21 -25.48
N ARG A 196 -5.41 8.51 -25.74
CA ARG A 196 -4.63 9.45 -24.94
C ARG A 196 -5.21 10.85 -24.99
N THR A 197 -4.90 11.66 -23.99
CA THR A 197 -5.16 13.11 -24.01
C THR A 197 -4.18 13.83 -24.93
N PRO A 198 -4.52 15.05 -25.39
CA PRO A 198 -3.54 15.93 -26.03
C PRO A 198 -2.33 16.19 -25.13
N GLU A 199 -1.19 16.50 -25.74
CA GLU A 199 0.00 16.90 -25.00
C GLU A 199 -0.27 18.19 -24.21
N ILE A 200 0.24 18.23 -22.98
CA ILE A 200 0.16 19.43 -22.14
C ILE A 200 0.98 20.56 -22.76
N LEU A 201 0.61 21.80 -22.49
CA LEU A 201 1.39 22.95 -22.95
C LEU A 201 2.76 22.97 -22.27
N ALA A 202 3.79 23.41 -23.00
CA ALA A 202 5.15 23.58 -22.48
C ALA A 202 5.21 24.48 -21.22
N THR A 203 4.22 25.35 -21.01
CA THR A 203 4.14 26.17 -19.80
C THR A 203 3.70 25.37 -18.56
N ALA A 204 3.01 24.23 -18.72
CA ALA A 204 2.60 23.34 -17.64
C ALA A 204 3.68 22.34 -17.23
N GLU A 205 4.65 22.09 -18.10
CA GLU A 205 5.69 21.09 -17.88
C GLU A 205 6.56 21.43 -16.67
N LEU A 206 6.80 20.44 -15.82
CA LEU A 206 7.71 20.62 -14.69
C LEU A 206 9.17 20.62 -15.17
N PRO A 207 10.00 21.58 -14.71
CA PRO A 207 11.38 21.65 -15.14
C PRO A 207 12.16 20.43 -14.66
N LYS A 208 13.09 19.98 -15.51
CA LYS A 208 14.03 18.89 -15.20
C LYS A 208 15.07 19.36 -14.20
N LEU A 209 15.42 18.51 -13.23
CA LEU A 209 16.42 18.80 -12.20
C LEU A 209 17.78 18.16 -12.52
N LEU A 210 17.77 16.85 -12.80
CA LEU A 210 18.99 16.09 -13.03
C LEU A 210 18.73 14.97 -14.05
N GLY A 211 19.56 14.92 -15.08
CA GLY A 211 19.39 13.94 -16.14
C GLY A 211 18.05 14.07 -16.88
N PRO A 212 17.69 13.07 -17.69
CA PRO A 212 16.48 13.13 -18.52
C PRO A 212 15.19 12.78 -17.79
N PHE A 213 15.27 12.11 -16.62
CA PHE A 213 14.10 11.58 -15.90
C PHE A 213 13.67 12.43 -14.70
N LEU A 214 14.63 12.98 -13.93
CA LEU A 214 14.31 13.65 -12.67
C LEU A 214 13.79 15.06 -12.92
N ASN A 215 12.65 15.39 -12.31
CA ASN A 215 11.97 16.67 -12.46
C ASN A 215 11.62 17.29 -11.09
N LEU A 216 11.05 18.50 -11.11
CA LEU A 216 10.70 19.31 -9.93
C LEU A 216 9.80 18.58 -8.91
N SER A 217 9.10 17.52 -9.31
CA SER A 217 8.25 16.73 -8.41
C SER A 217 9.01 16.13 -7.22
N LEU A 218 10.31 15.84 -7.35
CA LEU A 218 11.12 15.37 -6.21
C LEU A 218 11.19 16.42 -5.10
N ILE A 219 11.40 17.69 -5.45
CA ILE A 219 11.48 18.78 -4.46
C ILE A 219 10.12 18.90 -3.76
N ILE A 220 9.02 18.82 -4.53
CA ILE A 220 7.66 18.83 -3.97
C ILE A 220 7.45 17.61 -3.06
N ALA A 221 7.97 16.44 -3.40
CA ALA A 221 7.87 15.24 -2.57
C ALA A 221 8.62 15.40 -1.26
N ILE A 222 9.83 15.97 -1.27
CA ILE A 222 10.60 16.27 -0.05
C ILE A 222 9.86 17.29 0.81
N LEU A 223 9.30 18.34 0.21
CA LEU A 223 8.45 19.30 0.92
C LEU A 223 7.21 18.64 1.51
N ALA A 224 6.61 17.67 0.81
CA ALA A 224 5.49 16.88 1.33
C ALA A 224 5.90 16.00 2.51
N VAL A 225 7.10 15.38 2.51
CA VAL A 225 7.62 14.64 3.67
C VAL A 225 7.70 15.54 4.90
N ILE A 226 8.30 16.73 4.74
CA ILE A 226 8.43 17.71 5.82
C ILE A 226 7.04 18.20 6.27
N GLY A 227 6.16 18.50 5.31
CA GLY A 227 4.80 18.96 5.57
C GLY A 227 3.96 17.94 6.32
N VAL A 228 4.03 16.66 5.95
CA VAL A 228 3.32 15.57 6.62
C VAL A 228 3.92 15.29 8.00
N ASP A 229 5.24 15.33 8.16
CA ASP A 229 5.89 15.20 9.47
C ASP A 229 5.47 16.32 10.42
N TYR A 230 5.45 17.57 9.92
CA TYR A 230 4.97 18.72 10.66
C TYR A 230 3.47 18.59 10.99
N LEU A 231 2.64 18.21 10.02
CA LEU A 231 1.20 18.01 10.20
C LEU A 231 0.93 17.02 11.34
N ILE A 232 1.52 15.82 11.28
CA ILE A 232 1.28 14.75 12.25
C ILE A 232 1.80 15.12 13.65
N ASN A 233 2.99 15.73 13.75
CA ASN A 233 3.68 15.89 15.02
C ASN A 233 3.53 17.27 15.67
N ARG A 234 3.14 18.30 14.91
CA ARG A 234 3.17 19.70 15.37
C ARG A 234 1.82 20.43 15.26
N THR A 235 0.80 19.83 14.66
CA THR A 235 -0.52 20.49 14.51
C THR A 235 -1.60 19.85 15.37
N VAL A 236 -2.66 20.62 15.66
CA VAL A 236 -3.87 20.13 16.35
C VAL A 236 -4.52 19.02 15.54
N LEU A 237 -4.63 19.18 14.21
CA LEU A 237 -5.21 18.16 13.34
C LEU A 237 -4.44 16.84 13.42
N GLY A 238 -3.10 16.87 13.42
CA GLY A 238 -2.28 15.67 13.56
C GLY A 238 -2.37 15.02 14.94
N TYR A 239 -2.56 15.81 16.00
CA TYR A 239 -2.86 15.30 17.33
C TYR A 239 -4.23 14.60 17.36
N GLU A 240 -5.27 15.24 16.84
CA GLU A 240 -6.62 14.69 16.75
C GLU A 240 -6.66 13.39 15.92
N MET A 241 -6.02 13.35 14.75
CA MET A 241 -5.92 12.16 13.92
C MET A 241 -5.27 11.00 14.70
N ARG A 242 -4.16 11.25 15.41
CA ARG A 242 -3.50 10.21 16.22
C ARG A 242 -4.37 9.73 17.39
N ALA A 243 -5.09 10.63 18.04
CA ALA A 243 -6.01 10.28 19.12
C ALA A 243 -7.14 9.37 18.60
N VAL A 244 -7.76 9.74 17.48
CA VAL A 244 -8.80 8.95 16.81
C VAL A 244 -8.26 7.58 16.36
N GLY A 245 -7.04 7.54 15.83
CA GLY A 245 -6.41 6.29 15.41
C GLY A 245 -6.07 5.32 16.55
N GLN A 246 -5.87 5.82 17.76
CA GLN A 246 -5.67 4.99 18.95
C GLN A 246 -6.98 4.48 19.53
N ASN A 247 -7.94 5.38 19.76
CA ASN A 247 -9.28 5.02 20.21
C ASN A 247 -10.28 6.12 19.85
N PRO A 248 -11.18 5.89 18.87
CA PRO A 248 -12.13 6.90 18.42
C PRO A 248 -13.14 7.30 19.50
N THR A 249 -13.57 6.35 20.34
CA THR A 249 -14.54 6.60 21.42
C THR A 249 -13.92 7.46 22.52
N ALA A 250 -12.67 7.19 22.90
CA ALA A 250 -11.95 8.00 23.89
C ALA A 250 -11.58 9.39 23.34
N ALA A 251 -11.33 9.50 22.03
CA ALA A 251 -11.11 10.80 21.39
C ALA A 251 -12.40 11.65 21.41
N GLU A 252 -13.56 11.02 21.18
CA GLU A 252 -14.85 11.70 21.22
C GLU A 252 -15.19 12.26 22.61
N THR A 253 -14.91 11.51 23.68
CA THR A 253 -15.12 12.00 25.06
C THR A 253 -14.18 13.15 25.43
N ALA A 254 -13.01 13.25 24.78
CA ALA A 254 -12.08 14.37 24.91
C ALA A 254 -12.45 15.59 24.04
N GLY A 255 -13.59 15.56 23.33
CA GLY A 255 -14.08 16.66 22.50
C GLY A 255 -13.56 16.67 21.06
N VAL A 256 -12.81 15.64 20.64
CA VAL A 256 -12.34 15.49 19.25
C VAL A 256 -13.46 14.90 18.40
N ASN A 257 -13.72 15.44 17.21
CA ASN A 257 -14.71 14.87 16.29
C ASN A 257 -14.08 13.74 15.44
N PRO A 258 -14.40 12.46 15.67
CA PRO A 258 -13.75 11.36 14.94
C PRO A 258 -14.18 11.32 13.48
N LYS A 259 -15.44 11.62 13.19
CA LYS A 259 -16.02 11.58 11.84
C LYS A 259 -15.31 12.56 10.90
N LYS A 260 -15.11 13.80 11.37
CA LYS A 260 -14.36 14.83 10.64
C LYS A 260 -12.92 14.38 10.38
N ASN A 261 -12.24 13.86 11.40
CA ASN A 261 -10.84 13.45 11.29
C ASN A 261 -10.65 12.26 10.34
N ILE A 262 -11.55 11.28 10.36
CA ILE A 262 -11.54 10.15 9.42
C ILE A 262 -11.69 10.63 7.97
N ALA A 263 -12.68 11.51 7.72
CA ALA A 263 -12.91 12.05 6.38
C ALA A 263 -11.71 12.87 5.89
N LEU A 264 -11.20 13.78 6.72
CA LEU A 264 -10.04 14.60 6.40
C LEU A 264 -8.76 13.78 6.23
N ALA A 265 -8.55 12.73 7.01
CA ALA A 265 -7.37 11.87 6.87
C ALA A 265 -7.33 11.22 5.49
N LEU A 266 -8.44 10.67 5.02
CA LEU A 266 -8.52 10.07 3.68
C LEU A 266 -8.51 11.12 2.55
N GLY A 267 -9.09 12.30 2.78
CA GLY A 267 -8.96 13.43 1.85
C GLY A 267 -7.51 13.89 1.69
N ILE A 268 -6.80 14.18 2.79
CA ILE A 268 -5.40 14.63 2.74
C ILE A 268 -4.50 13.52 2.17
N ALA A 269 -4.76 12.26 2.52
CA ALA A 269 -4.09 11.13 1.89
C ALA A 269 -4.31 11.12 0.36
N GLY A 270 -5.53 11.37 -0.10
CA GLY A 270 -5.85 11.52 -1.51
C GLY A 270 -5.14 12.69 -2.17
N ALA A 271 -4.99 13.81 -1.48
CA ALA A 271 -4.25 14.97 -1.98
C ALA A 271 -2.78 14.64 -2.24
N LEU A 272 -2.14 13.90 -1.33
CA LEU A 272 -0.75 13.46 -1.47
C LEU A 272 -0.58 12.52 -2.66
N ALA A 273 -1.45 11.51 -2.81
CA ALA A 273 -1.42 10.59 -3.94
C ALA A 273 -1.69 11.32 -5.28
N GLY A 274 -2.65 12.26 -5.28
CA GLY A 274 -2.97 13.09 -6.44
C GLY A 274 -1.82 14.00 -6.86
N LEU A 275 -1.05 14.56 -5.91
CA LEU A 275 0.19 15.27 -6.20
C LEU A 275 1.24 14.38 -6.86
N GLY A 276 1.36 13.13 -6.41
CA GLY A 276 2.24 12.13 -7.05
C GLY A 276 1.87 11.87 -8.51
N GLY A 277 0.58 11.67 -8.78
CA GLY A 277 0.09 11.51 -10.16
C GLY A 277 0.29 12.75 -11.03
N SER A 278 0.05 13.93 -10.45
CA SER A 278 0.25 15.21 -11.14
C SER A 278 1.72 15.42 -11.51
N GLY A 279 2.64 15.09 -10.60
CA GLY A 279 4.08 15.22 -10.83
C GLY A 279 4.58 14.34 -11.97
N GLU A 280 4.06 13.11 -12.08
CA GLU A 280 4.40 12.18 -13.18
C GLU A 280 3.90 12.66 -14.54
N ILE A 281 2.64 13.11 -14.61
CA ILE A 281 2.08 13.63 -15.86
C ILE A 281 2.77 14.91 -16.30
N LEU A 282 2.93 15.88 -15.40
CA LEU A 282 3.51 17.18 -15.76
C LEU A 282 5.02 17.11 -16.01
N GLY A 283 5.72 16.14 -15.40
CA GLY A 283 7.18 16.09 -15.40
C GLY A 283 7.82 15.05 -16.30
N TYR A 284 7.10 13.98 -16.68
CA TYR A 284 7.68 12.91 -17.50
C TYR A 284 6.79 12.50 -18.67
N HIS A 285 5.51 12.20 -18.42
CA HIS A 285 4.63 11.72 -19.48
C HIS A 285 4.18 12.82 -20.44
N HIS A 286 3.97 14.05 -19.95
CA HIS A 286 3.46 15.21 -20.68
C HIS A 286 2.09 15.01 -21.35
N LEU A 287 1.44 13.88 -21.08
CA LEU A 287 0.09 13.54 -21.49
C LEU A 287 -0.42 12.46 -20.55
N PHE A 288 -1.74 12.32 -20.48
CA PHE A 288 -2.38 11.18 -19.85
C PHE A 288 -2.74 10.14 -20.91
N GLN A 289 -2.38 8.88 -20.66
CA GLN A 289 -2.77 7.71 -21.43
C GLN A 289 -3.25 6.61 -20.49
N ASP A 290 -4.03 5.65 -21.01
CA ASP A 290 -4.47 4.52 -20.18
C ASP A 290 -3.28 3.68 -19.69
N ASN A 291 -3.46 3.07 -18.51
CA ASN A 291 -2.53 2.13 -17.88
C ASN A 291 -1.08 2.64 -17.75
N TRP A 292 -0.90 3.95 -17.50
CA TRP A 292 0.42 4.57 -17.34
C TRP A 292 1.09 4.22 -16.00
N SER A 293 0.31 4.04 -14.93
CA SER A 293 0.83 3.63 -13.62
C SER A 293 0.94 2.11 -13.53
N THR A 294 2.12 1.63 -13.16
CA THR A 294 2.40 0.20 -12.96
C THR A 294 2.05 -0.29 -11.54
N GLY A 295 1.02 0.28 -10.90
CA GLY A 295 0.66 0.00 -9.51
C GLY A 295 1.41 0.85 -8.47
N LEU A 296 1.80 2.07 -8.81
CA LEU A 296 2.59 2.97 -7.96
C LEU A 296 1.89 3.32 -6.62
N GLY A 297 0.58 3.40 -6.63
CA GLY A 297 -0.27 3.60 -5.46
C GLY A 297 -0.29 2.40 -4.52
N TRP A 298 -0.34 1.18 -5.07
CA TRP A 298 -0.25 -0.05 -4.26
C TRP A 298 1.15 -0.29 -3.71
N ASP A 299 2.19 -0.03 -4.51
CA ASP A 299 3.58 -0.07 -4.06
C ASP A 299 3.84 0.92 -2.92
N GLY A 300 3.11 2.05 -2.88
CA GLY A 300 3.11 3.00 -1.77
C GLY A 300 2.74 2.37 -0.41
N ILE A 301 1.85 1.38 -0.39
CA ILE A 301 1.47 0.66 0.84
C ILE A 301 2.69 -0.05 1.43
N THR A 302 3.42 -0.73 0.56
CA THR A 302 4.65 -1.43 0.93
C THR A 302 5.69 -0.46 1.49
N VAL A 303 5.89 0.66 0.81
CA VAL A 303 6.84 1.70 1.24
C VAL A 303 6.44 2.28 2.59
N ALA A 304 5.16 2.49 2.85
CA ALA A 304 4.66 2.95 4.15
C ALA A 304 4.92 1.94 5.26
N VAL A 305 4.69 0.65 5.00
CA VAL A 305 4.93 -0.43 5.97
C VAL A 305 6.44 -0.57 6.26
N LEU A 306 7.28 -0.53 5.24
CA LEU A 306 8.74 -0.54 5.37
C LEU A 306 9.23 0.67 6.17
N GLY A 307 8.67 1.84 5.90
CA GLY A 307 8.93 3.08 6.64
C GLY A 307 8.27 3.16 8.02
N ASN A 308 7.63 2.10 8.49
CA ASN A 308 6.91 2.04 9.76
C ASN A 308 5.91 3.21 9.95
N ASN A 309 5.21 3.60 8.88
CA ASN A 309 4.29 4.74 8.85
C ASN A 309 4.91 6.06 9.37
N ASN A 310 6.23 6.23 9.23
CA ASN A 310 6.94 7.46 9.53
C ASN A 310 7.29 8.18 8.21
N PRO A 311 7.01 9.48 8.05
CA PRO A 311 7.33 10.22 6.83
C PRO A 311 8.79 10.09 6.37
N TRP A 312 9.74 10.12 7.30
CA TRP A 312 11.15 9.95 6.98
C TRP A 312 11.51 8.50 6.61
N GLY A 313 10.81 7.53 7.20
CA GLY A 313 10.93 6.12 6.83
C GLY A 313 10.36 5.84 5.45
N VAL A 314 9.25 6.49 5.10
CA VAL A 314 8.64 6.46 3.75
C VAL A 314 9.61 6.98 2.72
N LEU A 315 10.28 8.11 2.98
CA LEU A 315 11.30 8.66 2.08
C LEU A 315 12.42 7.65 1.80
N ALA A 316 12.99 7.06 2.86
CA ALA A 316 14.05 6.06 2.72
C ALA A 316 13.55 4.80 2.00
N GLY A 317 12.36 4.31 2.32
CA GLY A 317 11.74 3.15 1.68
C GLY A 317 11.45 3.38 0.19
N ALA A 318 10.98 4.58 -0.17
CA ALA A 318 10.68 4.95 -1.55
C ALA A 318 11.96 5.02 -2.41
N ILE A 319 13.03 5.62 -1.88
CA ILE A 319 14.34 5.65 -2.55
C ILE A 319 14.90 4.24 -2.71
N PHE A 320 14.76 3.39 -1.68
CA PHE A 320 15.18 1.99 -1.76
C PHE A 320 14.39 1.20 -2.83
N PHE A 321 13.07 1.39 -2.92
CA PHE A 321 12.26 0.78 -3.99
C PHE A 321 12.60 1.34 -5.37
N GLY A 322 12.89 2.64 -5.47
CA GLY A 322 13.41 3.26 -6.69
C GLY A 322 14.76 2.65 -7.11
N ALA A 323 15.63 2.35 -6.14
CA ALA A 323 16.93 1.71 -6.37
C ALA A 323 16.76 0.28 -6.90
N LEU A 324 15.84 -0.50 -6.32
CA LEU A 324 15.50 -1.83 -6.83
C LEU A 324 14.96 -1.77 -8.26
N ARG A 325 14.12 -0.78 -8.59
CA ARG A 325 13.52 -0.64 -9.92
C ARG A 325 14.54 -0.19 -10.98
N ALA A 326 15.35 0.82 -10.67
CA ALA A 326 16.41 1.28 -11.57
C ALA A 326 17.49 0.21 -11.77
N GLY A 327 17.95 -0.40 -10.67
CA GLY A 327 18.88 -1.53 -10.70
C GLY A 327 18.30 -2.73 -11.46
N GLY A 328 17.00 -2.98 -11.28
CA GLY A 328 16.26 -4.05 -11.95
C GLY A 328 16.31 -3.98 -13.47
N ILE A 329 16.21 -2.76 -14.03
CA ILE A 329 16.33 -2.54 -15.48
C ILE A 329 17.73 -2.93 -15.98
N GLN A 330 18.77 -2.63 -15.20
CA GLN A 330 20.15 -3.00 -15.55
C GLN A 330 20.42 -4.50 -15.38
N MET A 331 19.84 -5.09 -14.34
CA MET A 331 19.84 -6.53 -14.12
C MET A 331 19.17 -7.28 -15.28
N GLN A 332 18.04 -6.78 -15.79
CA GLN A 332 17.39 -7.33 -16.98
C GLN A 332 18.26 -7.21 -18.23
N ARG A 333 18.88 -6.04 -18.43
CA ARG A 333 19.70 -5.78 -19.62
C ARG A 333 20.98 -6.62 -19.67
N ILE A 334 21.66 -6.79 -18.54
CA ILE A 334 23.00 -7.42 -18.48
C ILE A 334 22.93 -8.87 -18.04
N ALA A 335 22.18 -9.15 -16.97
CA ALA A 335 22.09 -10.50 -16.40
C ALA A 335 20.92 -11.33 -16.99
N GLY A 336 20.08 -10.73 -17.84
CA GLY A 336 18.95 -11.40 -18.48
C GLY A 336 17.79 -11.76 -17.54
N VAL A 337 17.83 -11.27 -16.29
CA VAL A 337 16.82 -11.57 -15.27
C VAL A 337 15.59 -10.67 -15.49
N PRO A 338 14.37 -11.23 -15.67
CA PRO A 338 13.17 -10.44 -15.90
C PRO A 338 12.88 -9.45 -14.76
N LEU A 339 12.26 -8.30 -15.08
CA LEU A 339 11.81 -7.31 -14.09
C LEU A 339 10.82 -7.88 -13.07
N GLU A 340 10.11 -8.96 -13.41
CA GLU A 340 9.25 -9.69 -12.48
C GLU A 340 10.03 -10.22 -11.26
N MET A 341 11.32 -10.54 -11.41
CA MET A 341 12.16 -10.94 -10.28
C MET A 341 12.35 -9.82 -9.27
N VAL A 342 12.38 -8.56 -9.73
CA VAL A 342 12.45 -7.38 -8.86
C VAL A 342 11.17 -7.25 -8.04
N ARG A 343 10.02 -7.50 -8.66
CA ARG A 343 8.73 -7.54 -7.95
C ARG A 343 8.67 -8.66 -6.92
N VAL A 344 9.24 -9.83 -7.23
CA VAL A 344 9.38 -10.93 -6.26
C VAL A 344 10.25 -10.50 -5.08
N ILE A 345 11.40 -9.87 -5.33
CA ILE A 345 12.28 -9.33 -4.28
C ILE A 345 11.51 -8.33 -3.41
N GLN A 346 10.82 -7.37 -4.03
CA GLN A 346 10.00 -6.37 -3.32
C GLN A 346 8.92 -7.05 -2.46
N GLY A 347 8.20 -8.02 -3.01
CA GLY A 347 7.18 -8.82 -2.31
C GLY A 347 7.73 -9.56 -1.09
N LEU A 348 8.88 -10.22 -1.24
CA LEU A 348 9.58 -10.91 -0.13
C LEU A 348 10.01 -9.93 0.96
N ILE A 349 10.49 -8.75 0.59
CA ILE A 349 10.84 -7.70 1.56
C ILE A 349 9.61 -7.29 2.37
N VAL A 350 8.46 -7.07 1.71
CA VAL A 350 7.20 -6.73 2.42
C VAL A 350 6.83 -7.83 3.40
N LEU A 351 6.84 -9.07 2.92
CA LEU A 351 6.45 -10.24 3.70
C LEU A 351 7.32 -10.36 4.95
N PHE A 352 8.64 -10.28 4.81
CA PHE A 352 9.55 -10.42 5.94
C PHE A 352 9.57 -9.20 6.86
N VAL A 353 9.26 -8.00 6.36
CA VAL A 353 9.13 -6.82 7.22
C VAL A 353 7.81 -6.86 8.01
N ALA A 354 6.75 -7.41 7.43
CA ALA A 354 5.47 -7.61 8.11
C ALA A 354 5.46 -8.80 9.07
N ALA A 355 6.29 -9.83 8.81
CA ALA A 355 6.31 -11.09 9.55
C ALA A 355 6.48 -10.93 11.07
N PRO A 356 7.40 -10.11 11.62
CA PRO A 356 7.54 -9.96 13.08
C PRO A 356 6.25 -9.48 13.74
N ARG A 357 5.53 -8.53 13.13
CA ARG A 357 4.24 -8.05 13.64
C ARG A 357 3.17 -9.12 13.58
N ALA A 358 3.16 -9.90 12.50
CA ALA A 358 2.24 -11.02 12.35
C ALA A 358 2.51 -12.10 13.40
N ILE A 359 3.78 -12.42 13.67
CA ILE A 359 4.20 -13.40 14.68
C ILE A 359 3.85 -12.92 16.09
N ASP A 360 4.12 -11.66 16.43
CA ASP A 360 3.75 -11.09 17.73
C ASP A 360 2.25 -11.10 17.98
N TRP A 361 1.47 -10.85 16.93
CA TRP A 361 0.02 -10.92 17.01
C TRP A 361 -0.49 -12.36 17.10
N LEU A 362 0.09 -13.28 16.32
CA LEU A 362 -0.22 -14.72 16.35
C LEU A 362 0.16 -15.34 17.69
N SER A 363 1.26 -14.95 18.31
CA SER A 363 1.70 -15.51 19.60
C SER A 363 0.73 -15.12 20.72
N LYS A 364 0.30 -13.86 20.77
CA LYS A 364 -0.67 -13.38 21.77
C LYS A 364 -2.01 -14.10 21.64
N ARG A 365 -2.56 -14.21 20.42
CA ARG A 365 -3.86 -14.86 20.19
C ARG A 365 -3.80 -16.39 20.19
N GLY A 366 -2.65 -16.96 19.82
CA GLY A 366 -2.42 -18.40 19.82
C GLY A 366 -2.48 -18.98 21.23
N VAL A 367 -2.07 -18.22 22.25
CA VAL A 367 -2.20 -18.59 23.65
C VAL A 367 -3.68 -18.67 24.07
N ASP A 368 -4.48 -17.66 23.73
CA ASP A 368 -5.93 -17.68 24.01
C ASP A 368 -6.62 -18.87 23.35
N TYR A 369 -6.19 -19.21 22.14
CA TYR A 369 -6.71 -20.36 21.39
C TYR A 369 -6.29 -21.70 21.99
N ALA A 370 -5.04 -21.82 22.44
CA ALA A 370 -4.53 -23.01 23.10
C ALA A 370 -5.25 -23.27 24.44
N ILE A 371 -5.55 -22.20 25.20
CA ILE A 371 -6.34 -22.27 26.43
C ILE A 371 -7.76 -22.77 26.12
N TRP A 372 -8.40 -22.25 25.09
CA TRP A 372 -9.72 -22.72 24.66
C TRP A 372 -9.72 -24.19 24.22
N LEU A 373 -8.72 -24.61 23.44
CA LEU A 373 -8.57 -25.99 22.97
C LEU A 373 -8.46 -26.97 24.15
N LYS A 374 -7.81 -26.54 25.23
CA LYS A 374 -7.63 -27.31 26.45
C LYS A 374 -8.91 -27.35 27.30
N ARG A 375 -9.66 -26.25 27.36
CA ARG A 375 -10.88 -26.10 28.17
C ARG A 375 -12.10 -26.80 27.56
N ASP A 376 -12.36 -26.57 26.27
CA ASP A 376 -13.58 -26.99 25.58
C ASP A 376 -13.25 -27.95 24.42
N ARG A 377 -12.59 -29.08 24.71
CA ARG A 377 -12.01 -30.00 23.70
C ARG A 377 -12.98 -30.45 22.62
N VAL A 378 -14.19 -30.90 22.97
CA VAL A 378 -15.15 -31.49 22.01
C VAL A 378 -15.74 -30.43 21.07
N PRO A 379 -16.28 -29.29 21.57
CA PRO A 379 -16.70 -28.18 20.71
C PRO A 379 -15.55 -27.63 19.84
N ALA A 380 -14.33 -27.64 20.38
CA ALA A 380 -13.16 -27.15 19.67
C ALA A 380 -12.76 -28.03 18.48
N LEU A 381 -12.75 -29.34 18.68
CA LEU A 381 -12.41 -30.31 17.63
C LEU A 381 -13.44 -30.27 16.49
N VAL A 382 -14.73 -30.22 16.83
CA VAL A 382 -15.82 -30.13 15.84
C VAL A 382 -15.70 -28.83 15.04
N HIS A 383 -15.41 -27.71 15.70
CA HIS A 383 -15.21 -26.43 15.01
C HIS A 383 -13.99 -26.48 14.08
N LEU A 384 -12.86 -27.02 14.52
CA LEU A 384 -11.65 -27.14 13.70
C LEU A 384 -11.87 -28.03 12.48
N CYS A 385 -12.49 -29.19 12.65
CA CYS A 385 -12.80 -30.11 11.55
C CYS A 385 -13.77 -29.48 10.54
N THR A 386 -14.85 -28.85 11.01
CA THR A 386 -15.83 -28.20 10.12
C THR A 386 -15.22 -27.02 9.35
N SER A 387 -14.39 -26.20 10.01
CA SER A 387 -13.66 -25.13 9.34
C SER A 387 -12.58 -25.62 8.38
N GLY A 388 -11.89 -26.71 8.68
CA GLY A 388 -10.90 -27.32 7.78
C GLY A 388 -11.55 -27.88 6.53
N ILE A 389 -12.69 -28.57 6.67
CA ILE A 389 -13.47 -29.09 5.54
C ILE A 389 -14.05 -27.95 4.69
N ALA A 390 -14.57 -26.89 5.33
CA ALA A 390 -15.07 -25.71 4.62
C ALA A 390 -13.95 -24.96 3.87
N GLY A 391 -12.77 -24.84 4.50
CA GLY A 391 -11.58 -24.26 3.87
C GLY A 391 -11.15 -25.07 2.66
N ALA A 392 -10.93 -26.37 2.83
CA ALA A 392 -10.52 -27.27 1.75
C ALA A 392 -11.51 -27.28 0.57
N SER A 393 -12.81 -27.29 0.84
CA SER A 393 -13.84 -27.27 -0.22
C SER A 393 -13.89 -25.94 -0.98
N ALA A 394 -13.75 -24.80 -0.29
CA ALA A 394 -13.64 -23.50 -0.95
C ALA A 394 -12.37 -23.39 -1.81
N ILE A 395 -11.25 -23.94 -1.33
CA ILE A 395 -9.96 -23.98 -2.04
C ILE A 395 -10.07 -24.79 -3.34
N ILE A 396 -10.66 -25.99 -3.27
CA ILE A 396 -10.85 -26.86 -4.44
C ILE A 396 -11.72 -26.14 -5.49
N CYS A 397 -12.84 -25.53 -5.07
CA CYS A 397 -13.73 -24.82 -6.00
C CYS A 397 -13.06 -23.63 -6.69
N LEU A 398 -12.27 -22.84 -5.95
CA LEU A 398 -11.56 -21.68 -6.52
C LEU A 398 -10.43 -22.08 -7.46
N THR A 399 -9.68 -23.13 -7.12
CA THR A 399 -8.59 -23.64 -7.96
C THR A 399 -9.13 -24.19 -9.29
N VAL A 400 -10.26 -24.91 -9.24
CA VAL A 400 -10.96 -25.40 -10.43
C VAL A 400 -11.48 -24.22 -11.28
N PHE A 401 -12.05 -23.19 -10.67
CA PHE A 401 -12.50 -22.00 -11.39
C PHE A 401 -11.35 -21.25 -12.08
N GLY A 402 -10.24 -20.96 -11.36
CA GLY A 402 -9.09 -20.24 -11.92
C GLY A 402 -8.34 -21.01 -13.01
N SER A 403 -8.26 -22.33 -12.90
CA SER A 403 -7.71 -23.20 -13.95
C SER A 403 -8.61 -23.20 -15.19
N PHE A 404 -9.93 -23.16 -15.02
CA PHE A 404 -10.87 -23.14 -16.13
C PHE A 404 -10.94 -21.77 -16.82
N SER A 405 -10.90 -20.67 -16.07
CA SER A 405 -10.89 -19.31 -16.64
C SER A 405 -9.64 -19.06 -17.49
N THR A 406 -8.47 -19.48 -17.02
CA THR A 406 -7.22 -19.39 -17.78
C THR A 406 -7.22 -20.24 -19.06
N MET A 407 -7.84 -21.44 -19.03
CA MET A 407 -8.01 -22.26 -20.23
C MET A 407 -8.97 -21.62 -21.27
N MET A 408 -9.98 -20.86 -20.83
CA MET A 408 -10.85 -20.09 -21.73
C MET A 408 -10.14 -18.88 -22.34
N GLU A 409 -9.40 -18.10 -21.54
CA GLU A 409 -8.60 -16.98 -22.05
C GLU A 409 -7.55 -17.44 -23.07
N ALA A 410 -6.99 -18.63 -22.89
CA ALA A 410 -6.06 -19.25 -23.84
C ALA A 410 -6.74 -19.87 -25.08
N GLY A 411 -8.08 -19.81 -25.20
CA GLY A 411 -8.83 -20.35 -26.34
C GLY A 411 -8.83 -21.87 -26.45
N VAL A 412 -8.45 -22.60 -25.38
CA VAL A 412 -8.31 -24.06 -25.36
C VAL A 412 -9.66 -24.78 -25.21
N VAL A 413 -10.65 -24.10 -24.60
CA VAL A 413 -12.00 -24.64 -24.35
C VAL A 413 -13.03 -23.73 -25.03
N GLY A 414 -13.96 -24.31 -25.77
CA GLY A 414 -15.03 -23.57 -26.46
C GLY A 414 -15.94 -22.79 -25.50
N SER A 415 -16.55 -21.71 -25.99
CA SER A 415 -17.34 -20.74 -25.23
C SER A 415 -18.69 -21.30 -24.71
N GLY A 416 -18.65 -22.32 -23.85
CA GLY A 416 -19.81 -22.79 -23.10
C GLY A 416 -20.02 -21.91 -21.87
N GLY A 417 -20.54 -20.69 -22.05
CA GLY A 417 -20.73 -19.71 -20.97
C GLY A 417 -21.54 -20.23 -19.76
N SER A 418 -22.33 -21.29 -19.93
CA SER A 418 -23.06 -21.97 -18.86
C SER A 418 -22.17 -22.70 -17.85
N VAL A 419 -21.07 -23.34 -18.28
CA VAL A 419 -20.16 -24.08 -17.38
C VAL A 419 -19.34 -23.11 -16.53
N THR A 420 -18.86 -22.04 -17.14
CA THR A 420 -18.12 -20.98 -16.42
C THR A 420 -19.01 -20.26 -15.41
N LEU A 421 -20.25 -19.95 -15.80
CA LEU A 421 -21.23 -19.37 -14.89
C LEU A 421 -21.54 -20.32 -13.74
N LEU A 422 -21.67 -21.62 -14.00
CA LEU A 422 -21.92 -22.62 -12.96
C LEU A 422 -20.73 -22.71 -11.98
N LEU A 423 -19.49 -22.81 -12.48
CA LEU A 423 -18.28 -22.85 -11.65
C LEU A 423 -18.09 -21.55 -10.84
N PHE A 424 -18.44 -20.41 -11.43
CA PHE A 424 -18.45 -19.12 -10.75
C PHE A 424 -19.50 -19.08 -9.63
N LEU A 425 -20.72 -19.53 -9.89
CA LEU A 425 -21.78 -19.58 -8.89
C LEU A 425 -21.46 -20.56 -7.77
N THR A 426 -20.89 -21.73 -8.08
CA THR A 426 -20.47 -22.70 -7.05
C THR A 426 -19.34 -22.14 -6.19
N SER A 427 -18.35 -21.46 -6.78
CA SER A 427 -17.27 -20.83 -5.99
C SER A 427 -17.79 -19.70 -5.10
N LEU A 428 -18.74 -18.88 -5.57
CA LEU A 428 -19.41 -17.87 -4.76
C LEU A 428 -20.19 -18.47 -3.58
N ILE A 429 -20.92 -19.58 -3.81
CA ILE A 429 -21.66 -20.28 -2.77
C ILE A 429 -20.70 -20.90 -1.74
N SER A 430 -19.58 -21.48 -2.17
CA SER A 430 -18.56 -22.02 -1.28
C SER A 430 -17.89 -20.94 -0.43
N ILE A 431 -17.60 -19.78 -1.03
CA ILE A 431 -17.07 -18.61 -0.31
C ILE A 431 -18.10 -18.11 0.70
N TYR A 432 -19.36 -17.97 0.30
CA TYR A 432 -20.43 -17.54 1.20
C TYR A 432 -20.59 -18.51 2.37
N ALA A 433 -20.60 -19.82 2.12
CA ALA A 433 -20.69 -20.85 3.16
C ALA A 433 -19.47 -20.81 4.10
N LEU A 434 -18.26 -20.62 3.57
CA LEU A 434 -17.05 -20.44 4.37
C LEU A 434 -17.15 -19.19 5.24
N ILE A 435 -17.58 -18.06 4.68
CA ILE A 435 -17.78 -16.80 5.40
C ILE A 435 -18.81 -16.99 6.51
N GLU A 436 -19.97 -17.58 6.21
CA GLU A 436 -21.05 -17.80 7.18
C GLU A 436 -20.58 -18.73 8.33
N LEU A 437 -19.77 -19.75 8.01
CA LEU A 437 -19.19 -20.65 9.01
C LEU A 437 -18.11 -19.96 9.87
N LEU A 438 -17.30 -19.08 9.27
CA LEU A 438 -16.29 -18.29 9.97
C LEU A 438 -16.90 -17.15 10.79
N MET A 439 -18.04 -16.60 10.37
CA MET A 439 -18.76 -15.51 11.05
C MET A 439 -19.60 -15.98 12.24
N ARG A 440 -20.00 -17.27 12.28
CA ARG A 440 -20.83 -17.81 13.36
C ARG A 440 -20.12 -17.91 14.73
N LYS A 441 -18.78 -17.82 14.80
CA LYS A 441 -18.06 -17.68 16.09
C LYS A 441 -16.81 -16.80 15.96
N PRO A 442 -16.48 -15.97 16.98
CA PRO A 442 -15.35 -15.02 16.97
C PRO A 442 -13.94 -15.67 16.88
N ARG A 443 -13.85 -16.99 16.70
CA ARG A 443 -12.64 -17.81 16.79
C ARG A 443 -12.16 -18.36 15.42
N GLY A 444 -12.88 -18.14 14.32
CA GLY A 444 -12.52 -18.65 12.97
C GLY A 444 -11.26 -18.05 12.33
N LEU A 445 -10.62 -17.09 12.99
CA LEU A 445 -9.59 -16.27 12.39
C LEU A 445 -8.23 -16.98 12.17
N ILE A 446 -7.83 -17.87 13.09
CA ILE A 446 -6.56 -18.62 12.98
C ILE A 446 -6.62 -19.63 11.82
N LEU A 447 -7.80 -20.17 11.55
CA LEU A 447 -8.05 -21.08 10.41
C LEU A 447 -7.91 -20.38 9.06
N LEU A 448 -8.24 -19.10 9.00
CA LEU A 448 -8.07 -18.24 7.83
C LEU A 448 -6.58 -17.97 7.53
N VAL A 449 -5.74 -17.91 8.58
CA VAL A 449 -4.26 -17.85 8.45
C VAL A 449 -3.69 -19.17 7.95
N PHE A 450 -4.16 -20.31 8.46
CA PHE A 450 -3.77 -21.62 7.94
C PHE A 450 -4.19 -21.80 6.47
N ALA A 451 -5.40 -21.38 6.09
CA ALA A 451 -5.85 -21.39 4.70
C ALA A 451 -4.99 -20.48 3.80
N ALA A 452 -4.52 -19.33 4.30
CA ALA A 452 -3.61 -18.46 3.56
C ALA A 452 -2.20 -19.06 3.41
N ILE A 453 -1.68 -19.76 4.43
CA ILE A 453 -0.40 -20.48 4.37
C ILE A 453 -0.50 -21.67 3.41
N GLU A 454 -1.60 -22.42 3.45
CA GLU A 454 -1.89 -23.53 2.55
C GLU A 454 -2.01 -23.06 1.09
N TRP A 455 -2.58 -21.88 0.87
CA TRP A 455 -2.64 -21.22 -0.44
C TRP A 455 -1.26 -20.81 -0.99
N LEU A 456 -0.37 -20.33 -0.13
CA LEU A 456 1.02 -20.04 -0.49
C LEU A 456 1.79 -21.32 -0.88
N LEU A 457 1.49 -22.46 -0.25
CA LEU A 457 2.08 -23.76 -0.60
C LEU A 457 1.55 -24.30 -1.94
N ILE A 458 0.28 -24.09 -2.26
CA ILE A 458 -0.30 -24.45 -3.57
C ILE A 458 0.27 -23.57 -4.70
N SER A 459 0.60 -22.30 -4.41
CA SER A 459 1.34 -21.43 -5.33
C SER A 459 2.70 -22.01 -5.74
N ALA A 460 3.36 -22.72 -4.82
CA ALA A 460 4.61 -23.44 -5.11
C ALA A 460 4.39 -24.66 -6.02
N MET A 461 3.21 -25.28 -6.01
CA MET A 461 2.84 -26.35 -6.95
C MET A 461 2.50 -25.81 -8.35
N GLY A 462 1.93 -24.60 -8.47
CA GLY A 462 1.73 -23.91 -9.76
C GLY A 462 3.03 -23.68 -10.54
N TYR A 463 4.17 -23.65 -9.83
CA TYR A 463 5.51 -23.60 -10.40
C TYR A 463 5.87 -24.86 -11.23
N VAL A 464 5.35 -26.02 -10.85
CA VAL A 464 5.54 -27.29 -11.58
C VAL A 464 4.80 -27.27 -12.93
N ALA A 465 3.71 -26.49 -13.02
CA ALA A 465 2.89 -26.35 -14.23
C ALA A 465 3.36 -25.27 -15.22
N ARG A 466 4.48 -24.56 -14.95
CA ARG A 466 5.07 -23.50 -15.80
C ARG A 466 4.10 -22.37 -16.21
N SER A 467 3.12 -22.02 -15.38
CA SER A 467 2.22 -20.89 -15.63
C SER A 467 2.51 -19.73 -14.67
N MET A 468 3.17 -18.68 -15.17
CA MET A 468 3.49 -17.47 -14.40
C MET A 468 2.24 -16.69 -13.93
N VAL A 469 1.13 -16.80 -14.67
CA VAL A 469 -0.13 -16.13 -14.35
C VAL A 469 -0.77 -16.72 -13.09
N ILE A 470 -0.75 -18.05 -12.96
CA ILE A 470 -1.29 -18.75 -11.78
C ILE A 470 -0.47 -18.40 -10.54
N VAL A 471 0.86 -18.31 -10.67
CA VAL A 471 1.75 -17.89 -9.57
C VAL A 471 1.45 -16.46 -9.12
N GLY A 472 1.29 -15.53 -10.08
CA GLY A 472 0.96 -14.13 -9.81
C GLY A 472 -0.41 -13.96 -9.15
N GLN A 473 -1.45 -14.59 -9.68
CA GLN A 473 -2.80 -14.53 -9.12
C GLN A 473 -2.85 -15.17 -7.72
N SER A 474 -2.18 -16.31 -7.52
CA SER A 474 -2.20 -17.00 -6.23
C SER A 474 -1.47 -16.23 -5.13
N LEU A 475 -0.38 -15.53 -5.45
CA LEU A 475 0.30 -14.59 -4.54
C LEU A 475 -0.61 -13.42 -4.15
N VAL A 476 -1.30 -12.82 -5.12
CA VAL A 476 -2.22 -11.70 -4.87
C VAL A 476 -3.40 -12.15 -4.01
N PHE A 477 -4.01 -13.31 -4.29
CA PHE A 477 -5.12 -13.83 -3.49
C PHE A 477 -4.69 -14.26 -2.08
N GLY A 478 -3.49 -14.81 -1.91
CA GLY A 478 -2.91 -15.11 -0.60
C GLY A 478 -2.73 -13.84 0.25
N VAL A 479 -2.24 -12.75 -0.36
CA VAL A 479 -2.12 -11.44 0.29
C VAL A 479 -3.49 -10.83 0.61
N VAL A 480 -4.45 -10.93 -0.30
CA VAL A 480 -5.84 -10.45 -0.09
C VAL A 480 -6.54 -11.21 1.03
N MET A 481 -6.36 -12.53 1.11
CA MET A 481 -6.87 -13.35 2.21
C MET A 481 -6.23 -12.93 3.54
N LEU A 482 -4.91 -12.71 3.57
CA LEU A 482 -4.20 -12.25 4.75
C LEU A 482 -4.67 -10.85 5.21
N LEU A 483 -4.95 -9.97 4.26
CA LEU A 483 -5.56 -8.66 4.51
C LEU A 483 -7.00 -8.80 5.02
N MET A 484 -7.80 -9.71 4.46
CA MET A 484 -9.16 -10.03 4.94
C MET A 484 -9.15 -10.55 6.38
N VAL A 485 -8.17 -11.37 6.77
CA VAL A 485 -7.96 -11.75 8.18
C VAL A 485 -7.81 -10.50 9.05
N VAL A 486 -6.91 -9.60 8.66
CA VAL A 486 -6.66 -8.35 9.40
C VAL A 486 -7.92 -7.45 9.46
N LEU A 487 -8.78 -7.52 8.46
CA LEU A 487 -10.03 -6.75 8.40
C LEU A 487 -11.12 -7.33 9.31
N VAL A 488 -11.36 -8.63 9.25
CA VAL A 488 -12.34 -9.32 10.11
C VAL A 488 -12.01 -9.11 11.59
N VAL A 489 -10.73 -9.06 11.94
CA VAL A 489 -10.23 -8.74 13.30
C VAL A 489 -10.66 -7.37 13.80
N LYS A 490 -10.68 -6.38 12.90
CA LYS A 490 -11.00 -5.00 13.26
C LYS A 490 -12.51 -4.73 13.27
N VAL A 491 -13.30 -5.49 12.51
CA VAL A 491 -14.75 -5.28 12.35
C VAL A 491 -15.55 -5.83 13.52
N PHE A 492 -15.08 -6.88 14.18
CA PHE A 492 -15.76 -7.49 15.32
C PHE A 492 -14.90 -7.39 16.59
N PRO A 493 -14.88 -6.23 17.28
CA PRO A 493 -14.39 -6.19 18.66
C PRO A 493 -15.32 -7.07 19.50
N GLU A 494 -14.71 -7.98 20.25
CA GLU A 494 -15.41 -8.94 21.11
C GLU A 494 -16.45 -8.22 22.00
N THR A 495 -17.69 -8.72 22.02
CA THR A 495 -18.47 -8.62 23.26
C THR A 495 -17.72 -9.45 24.29
N PRO A 496 -17.33 -8.89 25.46
CA PRO A 496 -16.71 -9.68 26.50
C PRO A 496 -17.65 -10.85 26.79
N VAL A 497 -17.13 -12.07 26.64
CA VAL A 497 -17.84 -13.24 27.15
C VAL A 497 -17.95 -12.99 28.64
N ASP A 498 -19.17 -12.73 29.10
CA ASP A 498 -19.48 -12.63 30.52
C ASP A 498 -18.75 -13.78 31.21
N SER A 499 -17.80 -13.42 32.07
CA SER A 499 -17.31 -14.28 33.12
C SER A 499 -18.41 -14.41 34.18
N GLY A 500 -19.59 -14.87 33.74
CA GLY A 500 -20.65 -15.32 34.61
C GLY A 500 -20.11 -16.50 35.39
N GLY A 501 -19.72 -16.24 36.62
CA GLY A 501 -19.50 -17.27 37.61
C GLY A 501 -20.85 -17.93 37.88
N ASP A 502 -21.00 -19.16 37.41
CA ASP A 502 -21.94 -20.10 38.02
C ASP A 502 -21.19 -20.80 39.15
N ASN A 503 -21.41 -20.28 40.36
CA ASN A 503 -21.35 -21.05 41.61
C ASN A 503 -22.76 -21.55 41.93
#